data_AF-A0A6L4B7K9-F1
#
_entry.id   AF-A0A6L4B7K9-F1
#
_cell.length_a   1.000
_cell.length_b   1.000
_cell.length_c   1.000
_cell.angle_alpha   90.00
_cell.angle_beta   90.00
_cell.angle_gamma   90.00
#
_symmetry.space_group_name_H-M   'P 1'
#
loop_
_entity.id
_entity.type
_entity.pdbx_description
1 polymer ?
#
loop_
_entity_poly.entity_id
_entity_poly.type
_entity_poly.pdbx_seq_one_letter_code
_entity_poly.pdbx_strand_id
1 'polypeptide(L)'
;MVFDLRRYQSTALDNLRSALARKTRLVLLYSPTGSGKTEMGMAMIRGAVGKGKRVAFIANRVELIAQASRRFLAAGIPHGILQGQNTIALDSQVLICSIQTVAKRGLPRLPRGSGAHSCDRSPCKGQGCTNADLACQAGHFA
;
A
#
# COMPACT_ATOMS: atom_id res chain seq x y z
N MET A 1 -9.91 -7.72 17.06
CA MET A 1 -8.87 -8.76 17.13
C MET A 1 -7.52 -8.05 17.23
N VAL A 2 -6.78 -8.26 18.32
CA VAL A 2 -5.45 -7.70 18.54
C VAL A 2 -4.45 -8.56 17.76
N PHE A 3 -3.64 -7.95 16.90
CA PHE A 3 -2.56 -8.67 16.22
C PHE A 3 -1.40 -8.83 17.20
N ASP A 4 -1.25 -10.03 17.76
CA ASP A 4 -0.10 -10.34 18.60
C ASP A 4 1.11 -10.60 17.70
N LEU A 5 1.96 -9.59 17.56
CA LEU A 5 3.14 -9.64 16.71
C LEU A 5 4.30 -10.27 17.48
N ARG A 6 4.98 -11.23 16.87
CA ARG A 6 6.20 -11.79 17.45
C ARG A 6 7.26 -10.70 17.56
N ARG A 7 8.18 -10.81 18.54
CA ARG A 7 9.22 -9.81 18.81
C ARG A 7 10.01 -9.38 17.56
N TYR A 8 10.35 -10.30 16.66
CA TYR A 8 11.05 -9.92 15.41
C TYR A 8 10.16 -9.12 14.44
N GLN A 9 8.85 -9.37 14.43
CA GLN A 9 7.89 -8.66 13.60
C GLN A 9 7.70 -7.23 14.13
N SER A 10 7.56 -7.07 15.45
CA SER A 10 7.45 -5.74 16.07
C SER A 10 8.71 -4.92 15.81
N THR A 11 9.90 -5.46 16.05
CA THR A 11 11.17 -4.76 15.76
C THR A 11 11.29 -4.36 14.30
N ALA A 12 10.92 -5.23 13.37
CA ALA A 12 10.94 -4.92 11.94
C ALA A 12 9.95 -3.80 11.57
N LEU A 13 8.76 -3.78 12.18
CA LEU A 13 7.79 -2.70 11.98
C LEU A 13 8.25 -1.37 12.58
N ASP A 14 8.90 -1.39 13.74
CA ASP A 14 9.40 -0.18 14.38
C ASP A 14 10.56 0.44 13.59
N ASN A 15 11.44 -0.39 13.03
CA ASN A 15 12.47 0.05 12.08
C ASN A 15 11.84 0.65 10.81
N LEU A 16 10.82 -0.01 10.26
CA LEU A 16 10.07 0.48 9.10
C LEU A 16 9.41 1.84 9.37
N ARG A 17 8.74 1.99 10.51
CA ARG A 17 8.11 3.24 10.95
C ARG A 17 9.13 4.35 11.17
N SER A 18 10.28 4.02 11.75
CA SER A 18 11.37 4.97 11.99
C SER A 18 11.96 5.48 10.67
N ALA A 19 12.14 4.60 9.67
CA ALA A 19 12.58 5.01 8.33
C ALA A 19 11.55 5.92 7.64
N LEU A 20 10.26 5.59 7.72
CA LEU A 20 9.19 6.44 7.18
C LEU A 20 9.14 7.81 7.87
N ALA A 21 9.32 7.85 9.20
CA ALA A 21 9.37 9.11 9.96
C ALA A 21 10.54 10.01 9.53
N ARG A 22 11.65 9.43 9.06
CA ARG A 22 12.79 10.16 8.47
C ARG A 22 12.53 10.65 7.03
N LYS A 23 11.27 10.61 6.56
CA LYS A 23 10.85 10.98 5.21
C LYS A 23 11.46 10.11 4.11
N THR A 24 11.91 8.89 4.44
CA THR A 24 12.36 7.93 3.43
C THR A 24 11.14 7.47 2.62
N ARG A 25 11.18 7.75 1.32
CA ARG A 25 10.04 7.53 0.41
C ARG A 25 9.85 6.07 0.03
N LEU A 26 10.94 5.29 0.05
CA LEU A 26 11.00 3.90 -0.39
C LEU A 26 11.67 3.08 0.70
N VAL A 27 10.89 2.20 1.34
CA VAL A 27 11.41 1.29 2.36
C VAL A 27 10.96 -0.13 2.01
N LEU A 28 11.93 -1.05 1.96
CA LEU A 28 11.69 -2.45 1.68
C LEU A 28 11.74 -3.26 2.97
N LEU A 29 10.66 -3.96 3.28
CA LEU A 29 10.65 -4.97 4.32
C LEU A 29 10.81 -6.35 3.68
N TYR A 30 11.98 -6.95 3.85
CA TYR A 30 12.28 -8.29 3.36
C TYR A 30 12.07 -9.33 4.46
N SER A 31 11.46 -10.47 4.12
CA SER A 31 11.20 -11.56 5.07
C SER A 31 10.85 -12.86 4.33
N PRO A 32 11.20 -14.08 4.82
CA PRO A 32 10.92 -15.36 4.16
C PRO A 32 9.43 -15.76 4.23
N THR A 33 8.92 -16.57 3.30
CA THR A 33 7.54 -17.09 3.35
C THR A 33 7.27 -17.79 4.69
N GLY A 34 6.03 -17.71 5.20
CA GLY A 34 5.68 -18.22 6.54
C GLY A 34 6.05 -17.30 7.72
N SER A 35 6.84 -16.24 7.51
CA SER A 35 7.19 -15.28 8.57
C SER A 35 6.07 -14.34 9.03
N GLY A 36 4.90 -14.40 8.41
CA GLY A 36 3.79 -13.51 8.73
C GLY A 36 3.87 -12.11 8.11
N LYS A 37 4.53 -11.93 6.95
CA LYS A 37 4.55 -10.65 6.20
C LYS A 37 3.18 -9.99 6.05
N THR A 38 2.12 -10.78 5.89
CA THR A 38 0.76 -10.24 5.77
C THR A 38 0.25 -9.66 7.09
N GLU A 39 0.58 -10.27 8.23
CA GLU A 39 0.24 -9.72 9.57
C GLU A 39 0.94 -8.37 9.79
N MET A 40 2.22 -8.31 9.45
CA MET A 40 3.00 -7.08 9.49
C MET A 40 2.42 -5.99 8.56
N GLY A 41 2.03 -6.37 7.35
CA GLY A 41 1.37 -5.48 6.40
C GLY A 41 0.04 -4.93 6.93
N MET A 42 -0.81 -5.79 7.51
CA MET A 42 -2.07 -5.37 8.12
C MET A 42 -1.85 -4.42 9.30
N ALA A 43 -0.85 -4.67 10.14
CA ALA A 43 -0.49 -3.77 11.24
C ALA A 43 -0.04 -2.38 10.75
N MET A 44 0.70 -2.32 9.63
CA MET A 44 1.07 -1.05 9.00
C MET A 44 -0.12 -0.32 8.40
N ILE A 45 -1.02 -1.05 7.71
CA ILE A 45 -2.23 -0.48 7.12
C ILE A 45 -3.12 0.12 8.21
N ARG A 46 -3.36 -0.61 9.32
CA ARG A 46 -4.12 -0.07 10.46
C ARG A 46 -3.50 1.21 11.02
N GLY A 47 -2.18 1.22 11.21
CA GLY A 47 -1.48 2.40 11.71
C GLY A 47 -1.58 3.60 10.78
N ALA A 48 -1.57 3.38 9.46
CA ALA A 48 -1.77 4.44 8.48
C ALA A 48 -3.22 4.93 8.42
N VAL A 49 -4.18 4.00 8.46
CA VAL A 49 -5.63 4.29 8.48
C VAL A 49 -6.02 5.09 9.72
N GLY A 50 -5.52 4.69 10.90
CA GLY A 50 -5.73 5.42 12.16
C GLY A 50 -5.14 6.83 12.18
N LYS A 51 -4.17 7.12 11.29
CA LYS A 51 -3.63 8.46 11.06
C LYS A 51 -4.38 9.24 9.97
N GLY A 52 -5.54 8.75 9.51
CA GLY A 52 -6.32 9.37 8.44
C GLY A 52 -5.68 9.25 7.05
N LYS A 53 -4.64 8.42 6.88
CA LYS A 53 -3.95 8.27 5.60
C LYS A 53 -4.67 7.23 4.73
N ARG A 54 -4.67 7.43 3.41
CA ARG A 54 -5.13 6.42 2.46
C ARG A 54 -3.98 5.48 2.06
N VAL A 55 -4.30 4.21 1.83
CA VAL A 55 -3.32 3.15 1.55
C VAL A 55 -3.74 2.33 0.34
N ALA A 56 -2.80 2.05 -0.56
CA ALA A 56 -2.98 1.11 -1.66
C ALA A 56 -2.12 -0.13 -1.42
N PHE A 57 -2.76 -1.30 -1.38
CA PHE A 57 -2.11 -2.61 -1.35
C PHE A 57 -2.08 -3.18 -2.77
N ILE A 58 -0.91 -3.31 -3.37
CA ILE A 58 -0.76 -3.73 -4.77
C ILE A 58 -0.19 -5.15 -4.82
N ALA A 59 -0.82 -6.03 -5.59
CA ALA A 59 -0.35 -7.38 -5.84
C ALA A 59 -0.42 -7.75 -7.33
N ASN A 60 0.43 -8.68 -7.77
CA ASN A 60 0.44 -9.12 -9.18
C ASN A 60 -0.59 -10.21 -9.48
N ARG A 61 -0.93 -11.05 -8.50
CA ARG A 61 -1.81 -12.21 -8.69
C ARG A 61 -3.22 -11.94 -8.16
N VAL A 62 -4.22 -12.38 -8.91
CA VAL A 62 -5.64 -12.23 -8.56
C VAL A 62 -5.98 -12.98 -7.27
N GLU A 63 -5.38 -14.15 -7.06
CA GLU A 63 -5.58 -14.96 -5.86
C GLU A 63 -5.07 -14.23 -4.61
N LEU A 64 -3.97 -13.47 -4.73
CA LEU A 64 -3.42 -12.67 -3.64
C LEU A 64 -4.34 -11.50 -3.28
N ILE A 65 -5.02 -10.90 -4.26
CA ILE A 65 -6.03 -9.85 -4.04
C ILE A 65 -7.21 -10.42 -3.26
N ALA A 66 -7.75 -11.55 -3.72
CA ALA A 66 -8.86 -12.22 -3.05
C ALA A 66 -8.49 -12.67 -1.63
N GLN A 67 -7.28 -13.21 -1.43
CA GLN A 67 -6.80 -13.61 -0.12
C GLN A 67 -6.58 -12.40 0.81
N ALA A 68 -6.00 -11.30 0.30
CA ALA A 68 -5.83 -10.07 1.06
C ALA A 68 -7.19 -9.49 1.45
N SER A 69 -8.16 -9.47 0.53
CA SER A 69 -9.51 -8.97 0.78
C SER A 69 -10.20 -9.75 1.91
N ARG A 70 -10.21 -11.08 1.85
CA ARG A 70 -10.76 -11.92 2.94
C ARG A 70 -10.10 -11.63 4.28
N ARG A 71 -8.77 -11.45 4.31
CA ARG A 71 -8.05 -11.15 5.55
C ARG A 71 -8.35 -9.75 6.06
N PHE A 72 -8.47 -8.76 5.19
CA PHE A 72 -8.80 -7.39 5.59
C PHE A 72 -10.24 -7.31 6.12
N LEU A 73 -11.18 -8.03 5.51
CA LEU A 73 -12.55 -8.19 6.04
C LEU A 73 -12.54 -8.84 7.43
N ALA A 74 -11.83 -9.97 7.59
CA ALA A 74 -11.69 -10.64 8.89
C ALA A 74 -11.01 -9.75 9.95
N ALA A 75 -10.11 -8.87 9.51
CA ALA A 75 -9.45 -7.87 10.34
C ALA A 75 -10.35 -6.65 10.65
N GLY A 76 -11.54 -6.52 10.05
CA GLY A 76 -12.41 -5.35 10.20
C GLY A 76 -11.83 -4.10 9.55
N ILE A 77 -11.04 -4.25 8.48
CA ILE A 77 -10.49 -3.14 7.69
C ILE A 77 -11.37 -2.97 6.44
N PRO A 78 -12.25 -1.95 6.38
CA PRO A 78 -13.03 -1.67 5.20
C PRO A 78 -12.11 -1.26 4.05
N HIS A 79 -12.33 -1.85 2.87
CA HIS A 79 -11.47 -1.64 1.71
C HIS A 79 -12.24 -1.77 0.40
N GLY A 80 -11.75 -1.06 -0.61
CA GLY A 80 -12.17 -1.23 -2.01
C GLY A 80 -11.24 -2.15 -2.77
N ILE A 81 -11.65 -2.53 -3.97
CA ILE A 81 -10.87 -3.36 -4.89
C ILE A 81 -10.74 -2.63 -6.21
N LEU A 82 -9.52 -2.58 -6.76
CA LEU A 82 -9.21 -2.06 -8.09
C LEU A 82 -8.60 -3.17 -8.94
N GLN A 83 -9.45 -3.90 -9.65
CA GLN A 83 -9.05 -5.07 -10.41
C GLN A 83 -9.87 -5.23 -11.70
N GLY A 84 -9.38 -4.73 -12.83
CA GLY A 84 -9.99 -4.95 -14.15
C GLY A 84 -11.47 -4.57 -14.15
N GLN A 85 -12.33 -5.56 -14.39
CA GLN A 85 -13.80 -5.41 -14.35
C GLN A 85 -14.38 -5.53 -12.92
N ASN A 86 -13.63 -6.10 -11.97
CA ASN A 86 -13.99 -6.23 -10.56
C ASN A 86 -13.47 -5.01 -9.77
N THR A 87 -14.04 -3.83 -10.02
CA THR A 87 -13.66 -2.58 -9.34
C THR A 87 -14.81 -2.11 -8.44
N ILE A 88 -14.56 -1.95 -7.15
CA ILE A 88 -15.57 -1.55 -6.16
C ILE A 88 -14.98 -0.57 -5.13
N ALA A 89 -15.84 0.34 -4.61
CA ALA A 89 -15.56 1.23 -3.48
C ALA A 89 -14.21 1.99 -3.58
N LEU A 90 -13.98 2.69 -4.69
CA LEU A 90 -12.73 3.43 -4.98
C LEU A 90 -12.46 4.63 -4.05
N ASP A 91 -13.48 5.08 -3.36
CA ASP A 91 -13.47 6.10 -2.31
C ASP A 91 -12.95 5.57 -0.97
N SER A 92 -12.85 4.24 -0.80
CA SER A 92 -12.33 3.62 0.42
C SER A 92 -10.94 4.12 0.80
N GLN A 93 -10.69 4.23 2.10
CA GLN A 93 -9.40 4.63 2.63
C GLN A 93 -8.29 3.63 2.31
N VAL A 94 -8.65 2.33 2.24
CA VAL A 94 -7.76 1.25 1.81
C VAL A 94 -8.25 0.71 0.47
N LEU A 95 -7.33 0.54 -0.48
CA LEU A 95 -7.61 -0.08 -1.78
C LEU A 95 -6.71 -1.29 -1.99
N ILE A 96 -7.28 -2.40 -2.45
CA ILE A 96 -6.54 -3.60 -2.87
C ILE A 96 -6.52 -3.62 -4.40
N CYS A 97 -5.34 -3.55 -4.98
CA CYS A 97 -5.17 -3.28 -6.40
C CYS A 97 -4.35 -4.37 -7.09
N SER A 98 -4.72 -4.72 -8.32
CA SER A 98 -3.83 -5.50 -9.20
C SER A 98 -2.81 -4.59 -9.88
N ILE A 99 -1.55 -5.03 -9.96
CA ILE A 99 -0.49 -4.26 -10.64
C ILE A 99 -0.87 -3.94 -12.09
N GLN A 100 -1.51 -4.88 -12.79
CA GLN A 100 -1.93 -4.71 -14.17
C GLN A 100 -2.99 -3.61 -14.34
N THR A 101 -3.93 -3.52 -13.40
CA THR A 101 -4.99 -2.50 -13.45
C THR A 101 -4.41 -1.13 -13.10
N VAL A 102 -3.52 -1.08 -12.11
CA VAL A 102 -2.85 0.17 -11.74
C VAL A 102 -1.94 0.67 -12.86
N ALA A 103 -1.21 -0.22 -13.53
CA ALA A 103 -0.35 0.15 -14.66
C ALA A 103 -1.16 0.76 -15.84
N LYS A 104 -2.39 0.28 -16.06
CA LYS A 104 -3.26 0.75 -17.16
C LYS A 104 -4.09 1.99 -16.80
N ARG A 105 -4.64 2.05 -15.59
CA ARG A 105 -5.62 3.08 -15.17
C ARG A 105 -5.05 4.11 -14.19
N GLY A 106 -3.86 3.88 -13.66
CA GLY A 106 -3.32 4.62 -12.52
C GLY A 106 -4.04 4.25 -11.20
N LEU A 107 -3.51 4.77 -10.10
CA LEU A 107 -4.26 4.79 -8.84
C LEU A 107 -5.25 5.97 -8.87
N PRO A 108 -6.48 5.80 -8.37
CA PRO A 108 -7.36 6.94 -8.12
C PRO A 108 -6.63 7.92 -7.20
N ARG A 109 -6.89 9.23 -7.35
CA ARG A 109 -6.26 10.27 -6.50
C ARG A 109 -6.37 9.86 -5.03
N LEU A 110 -5.28 9.37 -4.46
CA LEU A 110 -5.08 9.32 -3.03
C LEU A 110 -4.85 10.79 -2.65
N PRO A 111 -5.79 11.51 -2.00
CA PRO A 111 -5.51 12.82 -1.45
C PRO A 111 -4.20 12.73 -0.68
N ARG A 112 -3.20 13.48 -1.17
CA ARG A 112 -1.95 13.67 -0.47
C ARG A 112 -2.34 14.32 0.85
N GLY A 113 -1.82 13.81 1.98
CA GLY A 113 -1.90 14.54 3.24
C GLY A 113 -1.52 16.00 2.98
N SER A 114 -2.25 16.92 3.60
CA SER A 114 -2.33 18.37 3.34
C SER A 114 -1.01 19.15 3.47
N GLY A 115 0.01 18.81 2.66
CA GLY A 115 1.34 19.41 2.71
C GLY A 115 2.24 19.12 1.49
N ALA A 116 1.68 18.88 0.30
CA ALA A 116 2.47 18.66 -0.91
C ALA A 116 2.42 19.90 -1.83
N HIS A 117 3.51 20.67 -1.84
CA HIS A 117 3.80 21.61 -2.93
C HIS A 117 3.85 20.86 -4.26
N SER A 118 3.26 21.46 -5.29
CA SER A 118 3.07 20.94 -6.63
C SER A 118 4.40 20.49 -7.26
N CYS A 119 4.56 19.17 -7.48
CA CYS A 119 5.50 18.67 -8.47
C CYS A 119 4.79 18.70 -9.84
N ASP A 120 5.29 19.56 -10.71
CA ASP A 120 4.74 19.84 -12.02
C ASP A 120 4.78 18.59 -12.92
N ARG A 121 3.73 18.43 -13.73
CA ARG A 121 3.57 17.27 -14.62
C ARG A 121 4.32 17.53 -15.92
N SER A 122 5.56 17.07 -16.01
CA SER A 122 6.23 16.90 -17.30
C SER A 122 6.12 15.43 -17.74
N PRO A 123 5.60 15.14 -18.95
CA PRO A 123 5.49 13.77 -19.44
C PRO A 123 6.85 13.28 -19.94
N CYS A 124 7.44 12.29 -19.27
CA CYS A 124 8.57 11.55 -19.82
C CYS A 124 8.12 10.82 -21.09
N LYS A 125 8.45 11.39 -22.25
CA LYS A 125 8.35 10.73 -23.55
C LYS A 125 9.49 9.72 -23.69
N GLY A 126 9.14 8.47 -23.95
CA GLY A 126 9.99 7.50 -24.64
C GLY A 126 11.06 6.81 -23.79
N GLN A 127 10.69 5.68 -23.18
CA GLN A 127 11.44 4.40 -23.12
C GLN A 127 10.96 3.59 -21.91
N GLY A 128 10.42 2.40 -22.18
CA GLY A 128 10.05 1.31 -21.26
C GLY A 128 9.92 1.63 -19.76
N CYS A 129 8.72 2.02 -19.31
CA CYS A 129 8.38 2.11 -17.89
C CYS A 129 8.27 0.71 -17.26
N THR A 130 9.37 0.15 -16.78
CA THR A 130 9.42 -1.12 -16.04
C THR A 130 9.30 -0.86 -14.53
N ASN A 131 8.15 -1.23 -13.95
CA ASN A 131 7.84 -1.50 -12.52
C ASN A 131 8.25 -0.52 -11.41
N ALA A 132 9.09 0.49 -11.64
CA ALA A 132 9.59 1.42 -10.62
C ALA A 132 8.70 2.66 -10.41
N ASP A 133 7.93 3.06 -11.42
CA ASP A 133 7.13 4.30 -11.38
C ASP A 133 5.90 4.23 -10.46
N LEU A 134 5.35 3.03 -10.20
CA LEU A 134 4.26 2.87 -9.22
C LEU A 134 4.69 3.24 -7.79
N ALA A 135 5.98 3.11 -7.48
CA ALA A 135 6.51 3.41 -6.16
C ALA A 135 6.68 4.92 -5.92
N CYS A 136 6.76 5.75 -6.97
CA CYS A 136 6.90 7.20 -6.85
C CYS A 136 5.63 7.87 -6.30
N GLN A 137 4.44 7.30 -6.58
CA GLN A 137 3.17 7.78 -6.03
C GLN A 137 2.97 7.42 -4.55
N ALA A 138 3.68 6.39 -4.07
CA ALA A 138 3.72 5.96 -2.68
C ALA A 138 4.81 6.69 -1.86
N GLY A 139 5.49 7.70 -2.42
CA GLY A 139 6.64 8.31 -1.77
C GLY A 139 6.38 9.49 -0.82
N HIS A 140 5.13 9.82 -0.47
CA HIS A 140 4.86 10.98 0.40
C HIS A 140 4.20 10.53 1.71
N PHE A 141 4.93 9.71 2.46
CA PHE A 141 4.53 9.17 3.76
C PHE A 141 5.43 9.69 4.87
N ALA A 142 5.33 10.99 5.13
CA ALA A 142 5.56 11.56 6.45
C ALA A 142 4.23 12.09 6.96
#